data_AF-A0A103YB12-F1
#
_entry.id   AF-A0A103YB12-F1
#
_cell.length_a   1.000
_cell.length_b   1.000
_cell.length_c   1.000
_cell.angle_alpha   90.00
_cell.angle_beta   90.00
_cell.angle_gamma   90.00
#
_symmetry.space_group_name_H-M   'P 1'
#
loop_
_entity.id
_entity.type
_entity.pdbx_description
1 polymer ?
#
loop_
_entity_poly.entity_id
_entity_poly.type
_entity_poly.pdbx_seq_one_letter_code
_entity_poly.pdbx_strand_id
1 'polypeptide(L)'
;MKLDFGGLESSAPLYGGSDDVLSDGFSAAPSFDLPVTSDFDGFQKNSIQMVKPAKGTTTLAFIFKEGVMVAADSRASMGGYISSQSVKKIIEINPYMLGTMAGGAADCQFWHRNLGIKCRLHELANKRRISVTGASKLLANILYSYRGMGLSVGTMIAGWDEKGPGLYYVDSEGGRLKGTKFSVGSVYHVGPTGWTKLSGDDVGELHYSYYPVEPAIVEQEMTEAVVA
;
A
#
# COMPACT_ATOMS: atom_id res chain seq x y z
N MET A 1 19.13 17.20 36.97
CA MET A 1 19.72 16.57 35.77
C MET A 1 19.51 17.53 34.61
N LYS A 2 20.55 18.26 34.19
CA LYS A 2 20.49 19.17 33.03
C LYS A 2 20.70 18.31 31.78
N LEU A 3 19.78 18.36 30.83
CA LEU A 3 19.93 17.71 29.53
C LEU A 3 20.81 18.60 28.66
N ASP A 4 21.92 18.03 28.19
CA ASP A 4 22.88 18.65 27.30
C ASP A 4 22.42 18.46 25.84
N PHE A 5 22.31 19.57 25.11
CA PHE A 5 21.89 19.61 23.71
C PHE A 5 23.07 19.86 22.74
N GLY A 6 24.32 19.73 23.21
CA GLY A 6 25.52 20.03 22.41
C GLY A 6 25.74 19.20 21.14
N GLY A 7 24.92 18.18 20.87
CA GLY A 7 25.03 17.33 19.68
C GLY A 7 24.22 17.78 18.46
N LEU A 8 23.51 18.92 18.53
CA LEU A 8 22.60 19.39 17.46
C LEU A 8 23.09 20.61 16.67
N GLU A 9 24.34 21.03 16.88
CA GLU A 9 24.94 22.04 16.00
C GLU A 9 25.56 21.40 14.76
N SER A 10 24.84 21.51 13.65
CA SER A 10 25.38 21.31 12.30
C SER A 10 26.38 22.43 12.01
N SER A 11 27.61 22.30 12.48
CA SER A 11 28.72 23.16 12.06
C SER A 11 29.17 22.75 10.65
N ALA A 12 28.49 23.29 9.64
CA ALA A 12 29.07 23.39 8.31
C ALA A 12 30.20 24.44 8.37
N PRO A 13 31.46 24.12 8.04
CA PRO A 13 32.51 25.12 8.05
C PRO A 13 32.34 26.05 6.84
N LEU A 14 32.14 27.34 7.14
CA LEU A 14 32.28 28.45 6.21
C LEU A 14 33.78 28.69 5.95
N TYR A 15 34.17 28.60 4.67
CA TYR A 15 35.38 29.13 4.01
C TYR A 15 36.62 29.55 4.85
N GLY A 16 37.77 28.91 4.55
CA GLY A 16 39.05 29.60 4.29
C GLY A 16 40.25 29.33 5.24
N GLY A 17 41.37 28.86 4.65
CA GLY A 17 42.73 29.31 5.03
C GLY A 17 43.77 28.29 5.54
N SER A 18 44.71 27.95 4.65
CA SER A 18 46.15 27.61 4.83
C SER A 18 46.63 26.52 5.82
N ASP A 19 47.37 25.58 5.23
CA ASP A 19 48.50 24.79 5.74
C ASP A 19 48.28 23.86 6.95
N ASP A 20 48.12 22.56 6.69
CA ASP A 20 48.91 21.51 7.37
C ASP A 20 48.75 20.13 6.70
N VAL A 21 49.91 19.50 6.43
CA VAL A 21 50.14 18.40 5.46
C VAL A 21 49.98 16.99 6.07
N LEU A 22 49.27 16.80 7.19
CA LEU A 22 49.40 15.54 7.96
C LEU A 22 48.12 14.98 8.60
N SER A 23 47.05 14.69 7.84
CA SER A 23 45.94 13.87 8.38
C SER A 23 45.08 13.07 7.38
N ASP A 24 45.36 13.10 6.08
CA ASP A 24 44.50 12.46 5.07
C ASP A 24 44.69 10.94 4.99
N GLY A 25 43.72 10.18 5.50
CA GLY A 25 43.64 8.75 5.17
C GLY A 25 42.44 7.98 5.70
N PHE A 26 41.83 8.37 6.82
CA PHE A 26 40.80 7.52 7.46
C PHE A 26 39.55 8.24 8.00
N SER A 27 39.41 9.56 7.79
CA SER A 27 38.27 10.34 8.33
C SER A 27 37.39 11.02 7.27
N ALA A 28 37.63 10.81 5.98
CA ALA A 28 36.74 11.31 4.94
C ALA A 28 35.57 10.33 4.77
N ALA A 29 34.37 10.75 5.19
CA ALA A 29 33.15 10.10 4.70
C ALA A 29 33.22 10.06 3.18
N PRO A 30 32.83 8.97 2.50
CA PRO A 30 32.85 8.92 1.04
C PRO A 30 31.98 10.06 0.51
N SER A 31 32.63 11.13 0.04
CA SER A 31 31.97 12.24 -0.62
C SER A 31 31.72 11.79 -2.05
N PHE A 32 30.52 11.26 -2.29
CA PHE A 32 30.04 11.14 -3.65
C PHE A 32 29.61 12.54 -4.10
N ASP A 33 30.22 13.05 -5.17
CA ASP A 33 29.78 14.29 -5.80
C ASP A 33 28.35 14.07 -6.30
N LEU A 34 27.39 14.59 -5.54
CA LEU A 34 26.01 14.63 -5.99
C LEU A 34 25.98 15.55 -7.20
N PRO A 35 25.53 15.09 -8.38
CA PRO A 35 25.44 15.93 -9.55
C PRO A 35 24.57 17.15 -9.20
N VAL A 36 25.16 18.34 -9.28
CA VAL A 36 24.49 19.59 -8.96
C VAL A 36 23.54 19.89 -10.12
N THR A 37 22.32 19.37 -10.06
CA THR A 37 21.29 19.74 -11.03
C THR A 37 20.69 21.07 -10.57
N SER A 38 20.72 22.07 -11.46
CA SER A 38 20.09 23.37 -11.20
C SER A 38 18.57 23.29 -11.11
N ASP A 39 17.98 22.19 -11.60
CA ASP A 39 16.56 21.87 -11.57
C ASP A 39 16.39 20.37 -11.28
N PHE A 40 16.26 20.02 -10.00
CA PHE A 40 16.05 18.64 -9.55
C PHE A 40 14.68 18.11 -9.99
N ASP A 41 13.64 18.94 -9.91
CA ASP A 41 12.28 18.59 -10.29
C ASP A 41 12.17 18.31 -11.79
N GLY A 42 12.82 19.13 -12.63
CA GLY A 42 12.91 18.92 -14.07
C GLY A 42 13.67 17.64 -14.42
N PHE A 43 14.81 17.39 -13.77
CA PHE A 43 15.56 16.14 -13.92
C PHE A 43 14.73 14.91 -13.51
N GLN A 44 14.02 14.99 -12.38
CA GLN A 44 13.15 13.93 -11.88
C GLN A 44 12.00 13.64 -12.86
N LYS A 45 11.33 14.68 -13.38
CA LYS A 45 10.26 14.51 -14.39
C LYS A 45 10.79 13.87 -15.68
N ASN A 46 11.95 14.33 -16.15
CA ASN A 46 12.58 13.79 -17.35
C ASN A 46 13.02 12.33 -17.17
N SER A 47 13.60 12.00 -16.01
CA SER A 47 13.99 10.62 -15.69
C SER A 47 12.80 9.68 -15.52
N ILE A 48 11.70 10.13 -14.90
CA ILE A 48 10.44 9.36 -14.83
C ILE A 48 9.90 9.10 -16.25
N GLN A 49 9.91 10.11 -17.14
CA GLN A 49 9.51 9.95 -18.54
C GLN A 49 10.43 9.00 -19.32
N MET A 50 11.74 9.03 -19.05
CA MET A 50 12.70 8.12 -19.69
C MET A 50 12.49 6.66 -19.25
N VAL A 51 12.21 6.43 -17.97
CA VAL A 51 12.10 5.08 -17.39
C VAL A 51 10.78 4.38 -17.76
N LYS A 52 9.77 5.12 -18.27
CA LYS A 52 8.43 4.60 -18.66
C LYS A 52 8.04 3.34 -17.88
N PRO A 53 7.85 3.44 -16.54
CA PRO A 53 7.65 2.25 -15.72
C PRO A 53 6.44 1.48 -16.23
N ALA A 54 6.71 0.34 -16.87
CA ALA A 54 5.68 -0.55 -17.39
C ALA A 54 5.00 -1.21 -16.18
N LYS A 55 3.76 -0.79 -15.91
CA LYS A 55 2.96 -1.27 -14.78
C LYS A 55 2.23 -2.55 -15.21
N GLY A 56 2.73 -3.70 -14.78
CA GLY A 56 2.16 -5.02 -15.08
C GLY A 56 1.72 -5.80 -13.83
N THR A 57 1.39 -5.10 -12.75
CA THR A 57 1.01 -5.74 -11.47
C THR A 57 -0.50 -5.82 -11.33
N THR A 58 -0.99 -7.00 -10.96
CA THR A 58 -2.40 -7.26 -10.69
C THR A 58 -2.55 -7.80 -9.28
N THR A 59 -3.28 -7.07 -8.44
CA THR A 59 -3.63 -7.53 -7.09
C THR A 59 -5.14 -7.41 -6.90
N LEU A 60 -5.76 -8.42 -6.29
CA LEU A 60 -7.19 -8.43 -5.99
C LEU A 60 -7.44 -8.88 -4.57
N ALA A 61 -8.49 -8.35 -3.95
CA ALA A 61 -8.95 -8.81 -2.66
C ALA A 61 -10.47 -8.71 -2.57
N PHE A 62 -11.10 -9.67 -1.90
CA PHE A 62 -12.53 -9.63 -1.63
C PHE A 62 -12.86 -10.30 -0.30
N ILE A 63 -13.92 -9.81 0.33
CA ILE A 63 -14.49 -10.36 1.55
C ILE A 63 -15.47 -11.46 1.15
N PHE A 64 -15.41 -12.59 1.86
CA PHE A 64 -16.37 -13.69 1.74
C PHE A 64 -16.86 -14.09 3.14
N LYS A 65 -17.78 -15.04 3.21
CA LYS A 65 -18.47 -15.43 4.47
C LYS A 65 -17.51 -15.74 5.63
N GLU A 66 -16.38 -16.38 5.36
CA GLU A 66 -15.45 -16.85 6.39
C GLU A 66 -14.17 -16.01 6.49
N GLY A 67 -14.04 -14.91 5.73
CA GLY A 67 -12.74 -14.27 5.65
C GLY A 67 -12.59 -13.16 4.62
N VAL A 68 -11.32 -12.82 4.40
CA VAL A 68 -10.87 -11.98 3.29
C VAL A 68 -9.88 -12.81 2.48
N MET A 69 -10.10 -12.92 1.17
CA MET A 69 -9.14 -13.50 0.25
C MET A 69 -8.34 -12.39 -0.40
N VAL A 70 -7.03 -12.60 -0.50
CA VAL A 70 -6.09 -11.69 -1.17
C VAL A 70 -5.28 -12.52 -2.16
N ALA A 71 -5.24 -12.09 -3.42
CA ALA A 71 -4.44 -12.72 -4.47
C ALA A 71 -3.65 -11.66 -5.24
N ALA A 72 -2.47 -12.07 -5.71
CA ALA A 72 -1.59 -11.21 -6.47
C ALA A 72 -0.78 -12.04 -7.47
N ASP A 73 -0.41 -11.43 -8.59
CA ASP A 73 0.58 -11.99 -9.50
C ASP A 73 2.00 -11.89 -8.90
N SER A 74 2.95 -12.64 -9.45
CA SER A 74 4.33 -12.71 -8.93
C SER A 74 5.38 -12.08 -9.85
N ARG A 75 4.97 -11.57 -11.02
CA ARG A 75 5.88 -11.01 -12.02
C ARG A 75 6.25 -9.57 -11.68
N ALA A 76 7.53 -9.23 -11.72
CA ALA A 76 8.03 -7.87 -11.65
C ALA A 76 8.84 -7.53 -12.90
N SER A 77 8.50 -6.40 -13.52
CA SER A 77 9.13 -5.88 -14.73
C SER A 77 9.89 -4.58 -14.46
N MET A 78 10.97 -4.37 -15.20
CA MET A 78 11.72 -3.12 -15.30
C MET A 78 11.63 -2.64 -16.75
N GLY A 79 10.57 -1.90 -17.08
CA GLY A 79 10.25 -1.54 -18.46
C GLY A 79 9.89 -2.79 -19.28
N GLY A 80 10.55 -2.98 -20.43
CA GLY A 80 10.34 -4.15 -21.29
C GLY A 80 10.98 -5.45 -20.80
N TYR A 81 11.79 -5.40 -19.74
CA TYR A 81 12.50 -6.56 -19.20
C TYR A 81 11.79 -7.14 -17.98
N ILE A 82 11.63 -8.47 -17.91
CA ILE A 82 11.11 -9.15 -16.71
C ILE A 82 12.27 -9.37 -15.75
N SER A 83 12.28 -8.64 -14.64
CA SER A 83 13.32 -8.73 -13.62
C SER A 83 13.18 -10.00 -12.77
N SER A 84 11.95 -10.33 -12.37
CA SER A 84 11.69 -11.54 -11.59
C SER A 84 10.28 -12.06 -11.82
N GLN A 85 10.09 -13.37 -11.67
CA GLN A 85 8.79 -14.05 -11.79
C GLN A 85 8.26 -14.55 -10.43
N SER A 86 9.00 -14.33 -9.35
CA SER A 86 8.71 -14.92 -8.03
C SER A 86 8.64 -13.87 -6.92
N VAL A 87 8.22 -12.64 -7.26
CA VAL A 87 8.09 -11.55 -6.28
C VAL A 87 6.84 -11.76 -5.43
N LYS A 88 7.00 -11.69 -4.11
CA LYS A 88 5.89 -11.74 -3.17
C LYS A 88 5.22 -10.36 -3.08
N LYS A 89 4.07 -10.21 -3.73
CA LYS A 89 3.30 -8.95 -3.71
C LYS A 89 2.27 -8.86 -2.59
N ILE A 90 2.09 -9.94 -1.84
CA ILE A 90 1.35 -9.93 -0.58
C ILE A 90 2.38 -9.75 0.53
N ILE A 91 2.26 -8.66 1.26
CA ILE A 91 3.17 -8.27 2.34
C ILE A 91 2.45 -8.55 3.66
N GLU A 92 3.08 -9.36 4.50
CA GLU A 92 2.63 -9.60 5.86
C GLU A 92 2.97 -8.37 6.72
N ILE A 93 1.96 -7.56 7.07
CA ILE A 93 2.16 -6.39 7.94
C ILE A 93 2.31 -6.87 9.38
N ASN A 94 1.39 -7.73 9.81
CA ASN A 94 1.29 -8.34 11.13
C ASN A 94 0.66 -9.74 10.98
N PRO A 95 0.72 -10.62 12.01
CA PRO A 95 0.12 -11.96 11.94
C PRO A 95 -1.40 -12.02 11.64
N TYR A 96 -2.09 -10.88 11.67
CA TYR A 96 -3.53 -10.75 11.47
C TYR A 96 -3.91 -9.73 10.37
N MET A 97 -2.92 -9.17 9.67
CA MET A 97 -3.14 -8.13 8.66
C MET A 97 -2.18 -8.28 7.48
N LEU A 98 -2.75 -8.27 6.29
CA LEU A 98 -2.04 -8.36 5.01
C LEU A 98 -2.16 -7.04 4.24
N GLY A 99 -1.11 -6.72 3.52
CA GLY A 99 -1.08 -5.61 2.57
C GLY A 99 -0.73 -6.09 1.17
N THR A 100 -1.18 -5.38 0.14
CA THR A 100 -0.79 -5.66 -1.24
C THR A 100 0.22 -4.66 -1.78
N MET A 101 1.04 -5.12 -2.71
CA MET A 101 2.02 -4.30 -3.41
C MET A 101 1.54 -4.04 -4.84
N ALA A 102 1.03 -2.85 -5.10
CA ALA A 102 0.85 -2.34 -6.45
C ALA A 102 1.36 -0.89 -6.55
N GLY A 103 2.09 -0.59 -7.63
CA GLY A 103 2.87 0.65 -7.77
C GLY A 103 4.37 0.38 -7.66
N GLY A 104 5.09 1.31 -7.04
CA GLY A 104 6.52 1.21 -6.77
C GLY A 104 6.79 0.12 -5.73
N ALA A 105 7.57 -0.90 -6.10
CA ALA A 105 7.84 -2.01 -5.20
C ALA A 105 8.55 -1.56 -3.91
N ALA A 106 9.49 -0.63 -4.02
CA ALA A 106 10.21 -0.06 -2.88
C ALA A 106 9.28 0.73 -1.95
N ASP A 107 8.44 1.63 -2.52
CA ASP A 107 7.50 2.46 -1.77
C ASP A 107 6.53 1.60 -0.96
N CYS A 108 5.91 0.61 -1.62
CA CYS A 108 4.99 -0.30 -0.95
C CYS A 108 5.70 -1.05 0.19
N GLN A 109 6.83 -1.70 -0.07
CA GLN A 109 7.54 -2.47 0.96
C GLN A 109 7.95 -1.62 2.16
N PHE A 110 8.48 -0.42 1.90
CA PHE A 110 8.90 0.50 2.95
C PHE A 110 7.72 0.95 3.81
N TRP A 111 6.64 1.43 3.20
CA TRP A 111 5.50 1.96 3.93
C TRP A 111 4.71 0.89 4.67
N HIS A 112 4.64 -0.33 4.14
CA HIS A 112 4.04 -1.47 4.86
C HIS A 112 4.85 -1.88 6.08
N ARG A 113 6.19 -1.91 5.96
CA ARG A 113 7.07 -2.19 7.11
C ARG A 113 6.94 -1.11 8.19
N ASN A 114 6.92 0.16 7.79
CA ASN A 114 6.69 1.29 8.69
C ASN A 114 5.30 1.21 9.36
N LEU A 115 4.26 0.81 8.60
CA LEU A 115 2.92 0.58 9.14
C LEU A 115 2.94 -0.53 10.19
N GLY A 116 3.62 -1.65 9.95
CA GLY A 116 3.76 -2.75 10.92
C GLY A 116 4.38 -2.28 12.25
N ILE A 117 5.44 -1.47 12.18
CA ILE A 117 6.07 -0.86 13.38
C ILE A 117 5.05 -0.01 14.14
N LYS A 118 4.33 0.88 13.45
CA LYS A 118 3.33 1.75 14.08
C LYS A 118 2.15 0.96 14.67
N CYS A 119 1.72 -0.10 14.00
CA CYS A 119 0.69 -1.01 14.50
C CYS A 119 1.16 -1.71 15.79
N ARG A 120 2.42 -2.16 15.83
CA ARG A 120 3.00 -2.80 17.01
C ARG A 120 3.16 -1.83 18.18
N LEU A 121 3.60 -0.60 17.92
CA LEU A 121 3.68 0.45 18.95
C LEU A 121 2.31 0.76 19.55
N HIS A 122 1.27 0.86 18.72
CA HIS A 122 -0.10 1.03 19.19
C HIS A 122 -0.55 -0.14 20.07
N GLU A 123 -0.26 -1.38 19.66
CA GLU A 123 -0.58 -2.57 20.44
C GLU A 123 0.07 -2.57 21.83
N LEU A 124 1.34 -2.18 21.91
CA LEU A 124 2.08 -2.09 23.17
C LEU A 124 1.56 -0.97 24.08
N ALA A 125 1.26 0.21 23.52
CA ALA A 125 0.78 1.36 24.30
C ALA A 125 -0.63 1.13 24.86
N ASN A 126 -1.52 0.56 24.05
CA ASN A 126 -2.94 0.42 24.39
C ASN A 126 -3.29 -0.98 24.92
N LYS A 127 -2.33 -1.90 24.96
CA LYS A 127 -2.51 -3.33 25.29
C LYS A 127 -3.62 -4.00 24.46
N ARG A 128 -3.85 -3.47 23.25
CA ARG A 128 -4.94 -3.87 22.35
C ARG A 128 -4.49 -3.71 20.91
N ARG A 129 -4.76 -4.73 20.09
CA ARG A 129 -4.45 -4.72 18.66
C ARG A 129 -5.13 -3.54 17.96
N ILE A 130 -4.41 -2.92 17.04
CA ILE A 130 -4.99 -1.90 16.17
C ILE A 130 -6.01 -2.53 15.22
N SER A 131 -7.09 -1.82 14.95
CA SER A 131 -8.06 -2.24 13.94
C SER A 131 -7.53 -2.03 12.52
N VAL A 132 -7.97 -2.83 11.54
CA VAL A 132 -7.76 -2.63 10.11
C VAL A 132 -8.25 -1.24 9.69
N THR A 133 -9.37 -0.80 10.27
CA THR A 133 -9.88 0.57 10.09
C THR A 133 -8.85 1.62 10.53
N GLY A 134 -8.24 1.45 11.70
CA GLY A 134 -7.24 2.36 12.25
C GLY A 134 -5.91 2.32 11.48
N ALA A 135 -5.43 1.12 11.16
CA ALA A 135 -4.19 0.93 10.40
C ALA A 135 -4.27 1.55 9.00
N SER A 136 -5.37 1.32 8.27
CA SER A 136 -5.60 1.95 6.96
C SER A 136 -5.67 3.47 7.03
N LYS A 137 -6.28 4.05 8.08
CA LYS A 137 -6.34 5.50 8.26
C LYS A 137 -4.97 6.09 8.60
N LEU A 138 -4.19 5.40 9.42
CA LEU A 138 -2.83 5.79 9.76
C LEU A 138 -1.94 5.78 8.52
N LEU A 139 -2.02 4.75 7.69
CA LEU A 139 -1.29 4.69 6.42
C LEU A 139 -1.68 5.82 5.48
N ALA A 140 -2.99 6.05 5.29
CA ALA A 140 -3.49 7.11 4.42
C ALA A 140 -2.98 8.50 4.85
N ASN A 141 -2.97 8.78 6.17
CA ASN A 141 -2.45 10.05 6.69
C ASN A 141 -0.93 10.20 6.46
N ILE A 142 -0.16 9.10 6.54
CA ILE A 142 1.27 9.13 6.23
C ILE A 142 1.49 9.39 4.74
N LEU A 143 0.81 8.67 3.85
CA LEU A 143 0.98 8.87 2.41
C LEU A 143 0.55 10.28 1.99
N TYR A 144 -0.50 10.82 2.62
CA TYR A 144 -0.94 12.20 2.40
C TYR A 144 0.15 13.24 2.71
N SER A 145 1.01 13.02 3.72
CA SER A 145 2.09 13.98 4.03
C SER A 145 3.19 14.04 2.97
N TYR A 146 3.26 13.03 2.09
CA TYR A 146 4.21 12.94 0.98
C TYR A 146 3.52 13.15 -0.39
N ARG A 147 2.29 13.68 -0.39
CA ARG A 147 1.52 13.94 -1.59
C ARG A 147 2.30 14.87 -2.54
N GLY A 148 2.36 14.50 -3.82
CA GLY A 148 3.07 15.27 -4.84
C GLY A 148 4.59 15.06 -4.89
N MET A 149 5.18 14.28 -3.97
CA MET A 149 6.63 13.98 -3.97
C MET A 149 7.01 12.76 -4.83
N GLY A 150 6.08 12.26 -5.65
CA GLY A 150 6.34 11.17 -6.59
C GLY A 150 6.22 9.75 -6.04
N LEU A 151 5.56 9.55 -4.90
CA LEU A 151 5.23 8.21 -4.40
C LEU A 151 4.28 7.46 -5.34
N SER A 152 4.52 6.17 -5.56
CA SER A 152 3.60 5.31 -6.30
C SER A 152 3.14 4.14 -5.44
N VAL A 153 1.97 4.29 -4.82
CA VAL A 153 1.38 3.28 -3.93
C VAL A 153 -0.10 3.13 -4.24
N GLY A 154 -0.53 1.90 -4.51
CA GLY A 154 -1.92 1.49 -4.52
C GLY A 154 -2.00 0.17 -3.75
N THR A 155 -2.32 0.23 -2.47
CA THR A 155 -2.34 -0.96 -1.60
C THR A 155 -3.73 -1.22 -1.06
N MET A 156 -4.04 -2.50 -0.94
CA MET A 156 -5.16 -2.97 -0.16
C MET A 156 -4.67 -3.45 1.20
N ILE A 157 -5.31 -2.98 2.27
CA ILE A 157 -5.12 -3.45 3.63
C ILE A 157 -6.29 -4.38 3.97
N ALA A 158 -5.98 -5.66 4.15
CA ALA A 158 -6.91 -6.71 4.48
C ALA A 158 -6.61 -7.27 5.87
N GLY A 159 -7.65 -7.54 6.66
CA GLY A 159 -7.48 -8.19 7.94
C GLY A 159 -8.81 -8.49 8.61
N TRP A 160 -8.74 -9.02 9.83
CA TRP A 160 -9.92 -9.32 10.62
C TRP A 160 -9.94 -8.44 11.88
N ASP A 161 -11.00 -7.65 12.02
CA ASP A 161 -11.27 -6.80 13.18
C ASP A 161 -12.26 -7.46 14.13
N GLU A 162 -12.42 -6.89 15.33
CA GLU A 162 -13.50 -7.28 16.26
C GLU A 162 -14.91 -7.11 15.66
N LYS A 163 -15.04 -6.22 14.66
CA LYS A 163 -16.29 -6.00 13.91
C LYS A 163 -16.45 -6.94 12.70
N GLY A 164 -15.52 -7.87 12.50
CA GLY A 164 -15.49 -8.78 11.36
C GLY A 164 -14.43 -8.44 10.32
N PRO A 165 -14.54 -8.98 9.09
CA PRO A 165 -13.54 -8.77 8.04
C PRO A 165 -13.49 -7.31 7.59
N GLY A 166 -12.27 -6.78 7.47
CA GLY A 166 -11.99 -5.43 7.03
C GLY A 166 -11.15 -5.45 5.75
N LEU A 167 -11.59 -4.69 4.74
CA LEU A 167 -10.85 -4.48 3.51
C LEU A 167 -10.90 -3.00 3.13
N TYR A 168 -9.72 -2.42 2.92
CA TYR A 168 -9.56 -1.01 2.61
C TYR A 168 -8.55 -0.85 1.47
N TYR A 169 -8.85 0.05 0.54
CA TYR A 169 -7.91 0.51 -0.46
C TYR A 169 -7.31 1.86 -0.02
N VAL A 170 -6.00 2.02 -0.19
CA VAL A 170 -5.25 3.24 0.10
C VAL A 170 -4.37 3.59 -1.09
N ASP A 171 -4.47 4.82 -1.57
CA ASP A 171 -3.66 5.34 -2.68
C ASP A 171 -2.51 6.25 -2.20
N SER A 172 -1.64 6.63 -3.14
CA SER A 172 -0.51 7.55 -2.92
C SER A 172 -0.93 8.98 -2.63
N GLU A 173 -2.16 9.36 -2.97
CA GLU A 173 -2.71 10.69 -2.71
C GLU A 173 -3.31 10.79 -1.29
N GLY A 174 -3.30 9.69 -0.52
CA GLY A 174 -3.90 9.60 0.81
C GLY A 174 -5.41 9.34 0.78
N GLY A 175 -5.97 9.05 -0.40
CA GLY A 175 -7.31 8.53 -0.58
C GLY A 175 -7.46 7.17 0.10
N ARG A 176 -8.61 6.99 0.76
CA ARG A 176 -8.92 5.77 1.51
C ARG A 176 -10.35 5.37 1.28
N LEU A 177 -10.55 4.17 0.74
CA LEU A 177 -11.86 3.62 0.44
C LEU A 177 -12.07 2.34 1.23
N LYS A 178 -13.24 2.21 1.86
CA LYS A 178 -13.70 0.93 2.41
C LYS A 178 -14.51 0.22 1.34
N GLY A 179 -14.27 -1.07 1.17
CA GLY A 179 -15.00 -1.87 0.19
C GLY A 179 -15.04 -3.33 0.60
N THR A 180 -15.93 -4.09 -0.02
CA THR A 180 -15.97 -5.55 0.11
C THR A 180 -15.08 -6.25 -0.91
N LYS A 181 -14.60 -5.51 -1.91
CA LYS A 181 -13.89 -6.01 -3.07
C LYS A 181 -13.05 -4.88 -3.66
N PHE A 182 -11.85 -5.22 -4.12
CA PHE A 182 -10.98 -4.30 -4.84
C PHE A 182 -10.14 -5.09 -5.83
N SER A 183 -9.85 -4.46 -6.95
CA SER A 183 -8.89 -4.93 -7.94
C SER A 183 -8.00 -3.76 -8.30
N VAL A 184 -6.70 -3.97 -8.29
CA VAL A 184 -5.73 -3.09 -8.93
C VAL A 184 -5.31 -3.83 -10.21
N GLY A 185 -6.15 -3.76 -11.24
CA GLY A 185 -6.03 -4.53 -12.48
C GLY A 185 -7.40 -4.82 -13.11
N SER A 186 -7.44 -5.32 -14.36
CA SER A 186 -8.68 -5.66 -15.05
C SER A 186 -9.00 -7.16 -14.93
N VAL A 187 -10.25 -7.50 -14.58
CA VAL A 187 -10.76 -8.87 -14.43
C VAL A 187 -11.89 -9.10 -15.43
N TYR A 188 -11.84 -10.24 -16.12
CA TYR A 188 -12.82 -10.68 -17.10
C TYR A 188 -13.34 -12.06 -16.70
N HIS A 189 -14.65 -12.29 -16.86
CA HIS A 189 -15.28 -13.60 -16.77
C HIS A 189 -15.47 -14.16 -18.18
N VAL A 190 -15.24 -15.46 -18.33
CA VAL A 190 -15.45 -16.17 -19.61
C VAL A 190 -16.51 -17.24 -19.38
N GLY A 191 -17.67 -17.04 -19.99
CA GLY A 191 -18.81 -17.96 -19.92
C GLY A 191 -19.07 -18.67 -21.26
N PRO A 192 -20.09 -19.55 -21.31
CA PRO A 192 -20.38 -20.39 -22.49
C PRO A 192 -20.74 -19.60 -23.75
N THR A 193 -21.18 -18.35 -23.61
CA THR A 193 -21.65 -17.49 -24.70
C THR A 193 -20.65 -16.37 -25.05
N GLY A 194 -19.51 -16.29 -24.37
CA GLY A 194 -18.49 -15.24 -24.58
C GLY A 194 -17.84 -14.75 -23.29
N TRP A 195 -17.09 -13.65 -23.39
CA TRP A 195 -16.41 -13.02 -22.25
C TRP A 195 -17.08 -11.70 -21.85
N THR A 196 -17.11 -11.40 -20.56
CA THR A 196 -17.59 -10.13 -20.00
C THR A 196 -16.51 -9.53 -19.11
N LYS A 197 -16.24 -8.22 -19.24
CA LYS A 197 -15.37 -7.52 -18.30
C LYS A 197 -16.13 -7.36 -16.98
N LEU A 198 -15.71 -8.08 -15.95
CA LEU A 198 -16.30 -7.99 -14.62
C LEU A 198 -15.89 -6.68 -13.95
N SER A 199 -14.60 -6.33 -14.07
CA SER A 199 -14.00 -5.28 -13.25
C SER A 199 -12.83 -4.61 -13.96
N GLY A 200 -12.81 -3.27 -13.96
CA GLY A 200 -11.63 -2.55 -13.49
C GLY A 200 -11.73 -2.27 -11.97
N ASP A 201 -12.97 -2.18 -11.45
CA ASP A 201 -13.31 -1.83 -10.06
C ASP A 201 -14.49 -2.62 -9.42
N ASP A 202 -15.11 -3.63 -10.07
CA ASP A 202 -16.23 -4.40 -9.50
C ASP A 202 -16.09 -5.94 -9.55
N VAL A 203 -15.89 -6.57 -8.39
CA VAL A 203 -15.80 -8.05 -8.20
C VAL A 203 -17.05 -8.64 -7.51
N GLY A 204 -18.17 -7.92 -7.45
CA GLY A 204 -19.21 -8.11 -6.42
C GLY A 204 -20.18 -9.24 -6.71
N GLU A 205 -20.45 -9.47 -7.98
CA GLU A 205 -21.39 -10.49 -8.42
C GLU A 205 -20.76 -11.89 -8.47
N LEU A 206 -19.43 -11.98 -8.36
CA LEU A 206 -18.71 -13.26 -8.31
C LEU A 206 -18.94 -14.03 -7.01
N HIS A 207 -19.20 -13.33 -5.90
CA HIS A 207 -19.47 -13.98 -4.61
C HIS A 207 -20.76 -14.80 -4.64
N TYR A 208 -21.77 -14.31 -5.35
CA TYR A 208 -23.09 -14.96 -5.45
C TYR A 208 -23.24 -15.89 -6.64
N SER A 209 -22.39 -15.78 -7.68
CA SER A 209 -22.49 -16.62 -8.88
C SER A 209 -21.92 -18.04 -8.71
N TYR A 210 -21.09 -18.29 -7.69
CA TYR A 210 -20.48 -19.61 -7.42
C TYR A 210 -20.97 -20.28 -6.13
N TYR A 211 -22.01 -19.73 -5.50
CA TYR A 211 -22.72 -20.38 -4.40
C TYR A 211 -24.20 -20.49 -4.74
N PRO A 212 -24.83 -21.68 -4.66
CA PRO A 212 -26.28 -21.76 -4.63
C PRO A 212 -26.74 -21.13 -3.31
N VAL A 213 -27.40 -19.97 -3.41
CA VAL A 213 -28.18 -19.43 -2.29
C VAL A 213 -29.47 -20.23 -2.27
N GLU A 214 -29.62 -21.16 -1.34
CA GLU A 214 -30.95 -21.69 -1.04
C GLU A 214 -31.78 -20.53 -0.49
N PRO A 215 -32.90 -20.17 -1.13
CA PRO A 215 -33.75 -19.08 -0.63
C PRO A 215 -34.28 -19.46 0.74
N ALA A 216 -34.06 -18.59 1.73
CA ALA A 216 -34.67 -18.75 3.05
C ALA A 216 -36.19 -18.80 2.88
N ILE A 217 -36.81 -19.78 3.52
CA ILE A 217 -38.28 -19.92 3.56
C ILE A 217 -38.81 -18.66 4.25
N VAL A 218 -39.59 -17.87 3.51
CA VAL A 218 -40.32 -16.73 4.06
C VAL A 218 -41.43 -17.29 4.94
N GLU A 219 -41.19 -17.40 6.25
CA GLU A 219 -42.26 -17.61 7.21
C GLU A 219 -43.03 -16.29 7.41
N GLN A 220 -44.30 -16.33 7.01
CA GLN A 220 -45.40 -15.38 7.26
C GLN A 220 -45.40 -14.08 6.47
N GLU A 221 -46.18 -14.11 5.38
CA GLU A 221 -46.81 -12.93 4.78
C GLU A 221 -47.89 -12.41 5.76
N MET A 222 -47.72 -11.20 6.30
CA MET A 222 -48.78 -10.51 7.03
C MET A 222 -49.83 -10.02 6.04
N THR A 223 -50.97 -10.71 5.94
CA THR A 223 -52.15 -10.19 5.24
C THR A 223 -52.78 -9.08 6.07
N GLU A 224 -52.95 -7.89 5.49
CA GLU A 224 -53.74 -6.80 6.07
C GLU A 224 -55.19 -7.26 6.31
N ALA A 225 -55.69 -7.01 7.52
CA ALA A 225 -57.08 -7.24 7.86
C ALA A 225 -57.96 -6.20 7.16
N VAL A 226 -58.89 -6.68 6.32
CA VAL A 226 -59.96 -5.85 5.75
C VAL A 226 -60.88 -5.44 6.90
N VAL A 227 -60.94 -4.15 7.19
CA VAL A 227 -61.90 -3.55 8.13
C VAL A 227 -63.28 -3.51 7.44
N ALA A 228 -64.30 -3.92 8.19
CA ALA A 228 -65.70 -4.09 7.78
C ALA A 228 -66.36 -2.84 7.17
#